data_AF-T0IJZ2-F1
#
_entry.id   AF-T0IJZ2-F1
#
_cell.length_a   1.000
_cell.length_b   1.000
_cell.length_c   1.000
_cell.angle_alpha   90.00
_cell.angle_beta   90.00
_cell.angle_gamma   90.00
#
_symmetry.space_group_name_H-M   'P 1'
#
loop_
_entity.id
_entity.type
_entity.pdbx_description
1 polymer ?
#
loop_
_entity_poly.entity_id
_entity_poly.type
_entity_poly.pdbx_seq_one_letter_code
_entity_poly.pdbx_strand_id
1 'polypeptide(L)'
;ADAARAMAKRWAKLVTSPLPLAGGAGGGPAQTPATRPPGADFEHATGICLALAFPDRVAKRRSGDGAEWASVGGRGFRLDPLSPLAREEWLAVGEVQGSAAGARILSAAPIGEADVLALFGSHVAEHRTVRFRPETGGIEALRERRLGAVRLSSGSDDRPDSNAIVHSLVEGVRQGGLDLLPWSDAARSLRTRAAFAGVEALSTEALMASLDEWLPPLLAGRRRLADIDRSQLSAVLEGLIGWDGKQKLDRLAPPDFRSPAGSSHPIDYAAEGGPRVELRVQALFGLSQHPVVGSARIPLVLSLTSPAGRPIQTTRDLPGFWSGSWSAVAKEMRGRYPRHPWPDDPAGAAATLRTKRADARAKP
;
A
#
# COMPACT_ATOMS: atom_id res chain seq x y z
N ALA A 1 -6.09 -47.68 25.30
CA ALA A 1 -4.99 -48.60 24.96
C ALA A 1 -5.50 -49.98 24.49
N ASP A 2 -6.35 -50.67 25.25
CA ASP A 2 -6.80 -52.03 24.88
C ASP A 2 -7.78 -52.07 23.71
N ALA A 3 -8.61 -51.04 23.51
CA ALA A 3 -9.51 -50.95 22.36
C ALA A 3 -8.76 -50.81 21.02
N ALA A 4 -7.67 -50.03 20.99
CA ALA A 4 -6.81 -49.88 19.80
C ALA A 4 -6.01 -51.15 19.51
N ARG A 5 -5.51 -51.84 20.54
CA ARG A 5 -4.87 -53.17 20.42
C ARG A 5 -5.84 -54.24 19.91
N ALA A 6 -7.10 -54.19 20.34
CA ALA A 6 -8.16 -55.08 19.86
C ALA A 6 -8.54 -54.79 18.41
N MET A 7 -8.59 -53.51 18.01
CA MET A 7 -8.89 -53.10 16.64
C MET A 7 -7.75 -53.48 15.67
N ALA A 8 -6.49 -53.26 16.06
CA ALA A 8 -5.31 -53.68 15.28
C ALA A 8 -5.23 -55.21 15.14
N LYS A 9 -5.53 -55.98 16.20
CA LYS A 9 -5.65 -57.45 16.10
C LYS A 9 -6.79 -57.90 15.20
N ARG A 10 -7.90 -57.16 15.16
CA ARG A 10 -9.04 -57.43 14.26
C ARG A 10 -8.67 -57.17 12.80
N TRP A 11 -7.94 -56.08 12.54
CA TRP A 11 -7.51 -55.70 11.20
C TRP A 11 -6.42 -56.64 10.67
N ALA A 12 -5.47 -57.06 11.52
CA ALA A 12 -4.50 -58.10 11.16
C ALA A 12 -5.17 -59.45 10.80
N LYS A 13 -6.27 -59.81 11.48
CA LYS A 13 -7.10 -60.98 11.14
C LYS A 13 -7.89 -60.83 9.84
N LEU A 14 -8.28 -59.61 9.47
CA LEU A 14 -8.96 -59.32 8.20
C LEU A 14 -8.00 -59.38 7.01
N VAL A 15 -6.71 -59.04 7.20
CA VAL A 15 -5.68 -59.18 6.15
C VAL A 15 -5.24 -60.64 5.94
N THR A 16 -5.41 -61.50 6.95
CA THR A 16 -5.08 -62.94 6.86
C THR A 16 -6.26 -63.84 6.50
N SER A 17 -7.49 -63.31 6.40
CA SER A 17 -8.63 -64.06 5.86
C SER A 17 -8.83 -63.72 4.39
N PRO A 18 -8.76 -64.69 3.47
CA PRO A 18 -9.18 -64.45 2.10
C PRO A 18 -10.67 -64.11 2.10
N LEU A 19 -11.01 -62.92 1.57
CA LEU A 19 -12.40 -62.54 1.29
C LEU A 19 -13.01 -63.57 0.32
N PRO A 20 -14.23 -64.06 0.56
CA PRO A 20 -14.89 -64.95 -0.40
C PRO A 20 -15.31 -64.12 -1.61
N LEU A 21 -14.55 -64.24 -2.71
CA LEU A 21 -14.99 -63.82 -4.04
C LEU A 21 -15.91 -64.91 -4.60
N ALA A 22 -17.17 -64.55 -4.83
CA ALA A 22 -18.13 -65.38 -5.51
C ALA A 22 -17.83 -65.44 -7.02
N GLY A 23 -17.84 -66.66 -7.58
CA GLY A 23 -18.24 -66.94 -8.97
C GLY A 23 -17.13 -67.25 -9.98
N GLY A 24 -16.92 -68.53 -10.29
CA GLY A 24 -16.22 -68.96 -11.51
C GLY A 24 -15.64 -70.37 -11.42
N ALA A 25 -16.31 -71.36 -12.02
CA ALA A 25 -15.93 -72.76 -12.03
C ALA A 25 -14.69 -73.06 -12.91
N GLY A 26 -13.84 -74.01 -12.47
CA GLY A 26 -12.76 -74.61 -13.28
C GLY A 26 -11.63 -75.15 -12.41
N GLY A 27 -11.48 -76.47 -12.33
CA GLY A 27 -10.64 -77.18 -11.37
C GLY A 27 -9.15 -77.30 -11.72
N GLY A 28 -8.33 -77.39 -10.67
CA GLY A 28 -6.90 -77.72 -10.66
C GLY A 28 -6.29 -77.30 -9.31
N PRO A 29 -5.38 -78.08 -8.67
CA PRO A 29 -4.84 -77.73 -7.36
C PRO A 29 -3.97 -76.47 -7.51
N ALA A 30 -4.50 -75.33 -7.06
CA ALA A 30 -3.83 -74.05 -7.12
C ALA A 30 -2.60 -74.05 -6.20
N GLN A 31 -1.43 -74.09 -6.82
CA GLN A 31 -0.18 -73.72 -6.17
C GLN A 31 -0.30 -72.26 -5.74
N THR A 32 -0.12 -72.02 -4.45
CA THR A 32 -0.02 -70.69 -3.84
C THR A 32 1.09 -69.90 -4.55
N PRO A 33 0.82 -68.76 -5.21
CA PRO A 33 1.88 -67.81 -5.48
C PRO A 33 2.06 -67.01 -4.19
N ALA A 34 2.82 -67.58 -3.26
CA ALA A 34 3.50 -66.81 -2.23
C ALA A 34 4.67 -66.09 -2.93
N THR A 35 4.37 -65.06 -3.71
CA THR A 35 5.39 -64.19 -4.32
C THR A 35 5.20 -62.79 -3.74
N ARG A 36 5.71 -62.62 -2.52
CA ARG A 36 6.11 -61.31 -2.02
C ARG A 36 7.11 -60.75 -3.05
N PRO A 37 6.88 -59.59 -3.68
CA PRO A 37 7.91 -58.99 -4.51
C PRO A 37 9.13 -58.75 -3.59
N PRO A 38 10.32 -59.28 -3.93
CA PRO A 38 11.51 -59.04 -3.13
C PRO A 38 11.97 -57.59 -3.38
N GLY A 39 12.04 -56.77 -2.34
CA GLY A 39 12.76 -55.49 -2.37
C GLY A 39 11.96 -54.19 -2.31
N ALA A 40 10.68 -54.19 -1.93
CA ALA A 40 10.00 -52.97 -1.49
C ALA A 40 9.90 -52.96 0.04
N ASP A 41 11.00 -52.61 0.71
CA ASP A 41 10.92 -52.18 2.10
C ASP A 41 10.14 -50.86 2.12
N PHE A 42 8.85 -50.94 2.43
CA PHE A 42 8.07 -49.74 2.75
C PHE A 42 8.58 -49.21 4.09
N GLU A 43 9.66 -48.43 4.04
CA GLU A 43 10.34 -47.81 5.19
C GLU A 43 9.34 -47.08 6.13
N HIS A 44 8.17 -46.69 5.60
CA HIS A 44 7.06 -46.05 6.31
C HIS A 44 5.69 -46.75 6.20
N ALA A 45 5.64 -48.09 6.14
CA ALA A 45 4.37 -48.83 5.98
C ALA A 45 3.26 -48.42 6.97
N THR A 46 3.60 -48.25 8.26
CA THR A 46 2.66 -47.80 9.30
C THR A 46 2.17 -46.38 9.05
N GLY A 47 3.05 -45.48 8.61
CA GLY A 47 2.71 -44.10 8.24
C GLY A 47 1.76 -44.04 7.06
N ILE A 48 2.01 -44.84 6.02
CA ILE A 48 1.14 -44.96 4.84
C ILE A 48 -0.27 -45.40 5.24
N CYS A 49 -0.40 -46.44 6.06
CA CYS A 49 -1.70 -46.92 6.54
C CYS A 49 -2.45 -45.85 7.35
N LEU A 50 -1.75 -45.14 8.24
CA LEU A 50 -2.35 -44.06 9.03
C LEU A 50 -2.76 -42.88 8.15
N ALA A 51 -1.97 -42.52 7.14
CA ALA A 51 -2.26 -41.43 6.23
C ALA A 51 -3.52 -41.72 5.39
N LEU A 52 -3.71 -42.96 4.94
CA LEU A 52 -4.92 -43.37 4.23
C LEU A 52 -6.16 -43.39 5.13
N ALA A 53 -6.00 -43.76 6.41
CA ALA A 53 -7.09 -43.77 7.38
C ALA A 53 -7.51 -42.36 7.82
N PHE A 54 -6.55 -41.43 7.95
CA PHE A 54 -6.76 -40.07 8.43
C PHE A 54 -6.03 -39.04 7.55
N PRO A 55 -6.46 -38.84 6.30
CA PRO A 55 -5.76 -37.99 5.33
C PRO A 55 -5.69 -36.52 5.75
N ASP A 56 -6.68 -36.02 6.50
CA ASP A 56 -6.72 -34.67 7.07
C ASP A 56 -5.66 -34.45 8.18
N ARG A 57 -5.10 -35.54 8.72
CA ARG A 57 -4.14 -35.54 9.83
C ARG A 57 -2.71 -35.82 9.41
N VAL A 58 -2.45 -36.01 8.12
CA VAL A 58 -1.09 -35.94 7.59
C VAL A 58 -0.56 -34.55 7.91
N ALA A 59 0.60 -34.46 8.57
CA ALA A 59 1.10 -33.22 9.13
C ALA A 59 2.56 -32.99 8.79
N LYS A 60 2.91 -31.74 8.47
CA LYS A 60 4.28 -31.29 8.22
C LYS A 60 4.78 -30.48 9.41
N ARG A 61 6.03 -30.71 9.80
CA ARG A 61 6.71 -29.93 10.86
C ARG A 61 6.82 -28.45 10.46
N ARG A 62 6.54 -27.55 11.41
CA ARG A 62 6.61 -26.10 11.23
C ARG A 62 7.79 -25.47 11.98
N SER A 63 8.06 -25.91 13.20
CA SER A 63 9.12 -25.37 14.04
C SER A 63 10.40 -26.20 13.96
N GLY A 64 11.56 -25.56 14.13
CA GLY A 64 12.87 -26.23 14.06
C GLY A 64 13.14 -27.22 15.21
N ASP A 65 12.47 -27.04 16.33
CA ASP A 65 12.51 -27.94 17.50
C ASP A 65 11.53 -29.12 17.42
N GLY A 66 10.69 -29.18 16.37
CA GLY A 66 9.69 -30.23 16.19
C GLY A 66 8.48 -30.16 17.11
N ALA A 67 8.27 -29.05 17.81
CA ALA A 67 7.12 -28.83 18.67
C ALA A 67 5.81 -28.62 17.88
N GLU A 68 5.87 -27.88 16.76
CA GLU A 68 4.69 -27.43 16.03
C GLU A 68 4.53 -28.13 14.68
N TRP A 69 3.30 -28.55 14.41
CA TRP A 69 2.93 -29.31 13.21
C TRP A 69 1.67 -28.75 12.57
N ALA A 70 1.64 -28.67 11.25
CA ALA A 70 0.46 -28.25 10.49
C ALA A 70 -0.14 -29.45 9.77
N SER A 71 -1.42 -29.72 9.98
CA SER A 71 -2.12 -30.82 9.31
C SER A 71 -2.72 -30.39 7.97
N VAL A 72 -2.86 -31.32 7.04
CA VAL A 72 -3.51 -31.11 5.73
C VAL A 72 -4.93 -30.56 5.90
N GLY A 73 -5.66 -31.02 6.92
CA GLY A 73 -6.99 -30.53 7.30
C GLY A 73 -7.01 -29.15 7.98
N GLY A 74 -5.87 -28.47 8.13
CA GLY A 74 -5.80 -27.11 8.67
C GLY A 74 -5.70 -27.00 10.19
N ARG A 75 -5.63 -28.13 10.90
CA ARG A 75 -5.44 -28.14 12.35
C ARG A 75 -3.96 -27.97 12.70
N GLY A 76 -3.71 -27.25 13.79
CA GLY A 76 -2.38 -27.18 14.39
C GLY A 76 -2.21 -28.28 15.44
N PHE A 77 -1.12 -29.03 15.35
CA PHE A 77 -0.77 -30.08 16.32
C PHE A 77 0.52 -29.74 17.07
N ARG A 78 0.65 -30.28 18.28
CA ARG A 78 1.84 -30.17 19.11
C ARG A 78 2.42 -31.53 19.45
N LEU A 79 3.74 -31.65 19.34
CA LEU A 79 4.51 -32.81 19.76
C LEU A 79 5.48 -32.40 20.87
N ASP A 80 5.82 -33.33 21.76
CA ASP A 80 6.91 -33.13 22.70
C ASP A 80 8.24 -33.07 21.91
N PRO A 81 9.05 -31.99 22.03
CA PRO A 81 10.34 -31.88 21.35
C PRO A 81 11.33 -33.00 21.69
N LEU A 82 11.16 -33.68 22.84
CA LEU A 82 11.97 -34.83 23.23
C LEU A 82 11.52 -36.14 22.56
N SER A 83 10.40 -36.13 21.84
CA SER A 83 9.93 -37.29 21.08
C SER A 83 10.92 -37.62 19.94
N PRO A 84 11.24 -38.90 19.70
CA PRO A 84 12.03 -39.29 18.52
C PRO A 84 11.40 -38.83 17.20
N LEU A 85 10.08 -38.66 17.15
CA LEU A 85 9.35 -38.20 15.97
C LEU A 85 9.52 -36.70 15.69
N ALA A 86 10.05 -35.91 16.63
CA ALA A 86 10.27 -34.47 16.45
C ALA A 86 11.30 -34.16 15.35
N ARG A 87 12.19 -35.13 15.04
CA ARG A 87 13.20 -35.01 13.99
C ARG A 87 12.66 -35.24 12.58
N GLU A 88 11.50 -35.87 12.46
CA GLU A 88 10.87 -36.18 11.18
C GLU A 88 10.30 -34.91 10.53
N GLU A 89 10.19 -34.89 9.20
CA GLU A 89 9.58 -33.77 8.48
C GLU A 89 8.06 -33.92 8.38
N TRP A 90 7.59 -35.17 8.23
CA TRP A 90 6.20 -35.51 8.01
C TRP A 90 5.75 -36.64 8.95
N LEU A 91 4.52 -36.51 9.43
CA LEU A 91 3.88 -37.51 10.29
C LEU A 91 2.47 -37.81 9.78
N ALA A 92 2.10 -39.09 9.81
CA ALA A 92 0.72 -39.51 9.76
C ALA A 92 0.19 -39.64 11.19
N VAL A 93 -0.70 -38.73 11.60
CA VAL A 93 -1.17 -38.64 12.99
C VAL A 93 -2.42 -39.49 13.19
N GLY A 94 -2.35 -40.46 14.11
CA GLY A 94 -3.46 -41.35 14.45
C GLY A 94 -4.39 -40.73 15.50
N GLU A 95 -3.85 -40.35 16.66
CA GLU A 95 -4.62 -39.88 17.80
C GLU A 95 -4.11 -38.52 18.31
N VAL A 96 -5.04 -37.62 18.62
CA VAL A 96 -4.78 -36.28 19.14
C VAL A 96 -5.69 -35.96 20.32
N GLN A 97 -5.21 -35.13 21.24
CA GLN A 97 -5.97 -34.67 22.41
C GLN A 97 -5.94 -33.14 22.53
N GLY A 98 -7.09 -32.53 22.82
CA GLY A 98 -7.23 -31.08 22.99
C GLY A 98 -7.90 -30.39 21.80
N SER A 99 -7.99 -29.06 21.86
CA SER A 99 -8.74 -28.22 20.91
C SER A 99 -7.99 -27.99 19.59
N ALA A 100 -8.69 -27.43 18.59
CA ALA A 100 -8.24 -27.34 17.20
C ALA A 100 -6.92 -26.57 16.96
N ALA A 101 -6.55 -25.65 17.86
CA ALA A 101 -5.30 -24.91 17.81
C ALA A 101 -4.30 -25.49 18.83
N GLY A 102 -3.44 -26.40 18.38
CA GLY A 102 -2.37 -26.97 19.20
C GLY A 102 -2.77 -28.22 19.98
N ALA A 103 -3.58 -29.10 19.39
CA ALA A 103 -3.91 -30.41 19.94
C ALA A 103 -2.62 -31.25 20.08
N ARG A 104 -2.45 -31.92 21.22
CA ARG A 104 -1.29 -32.77 21.49
C ARG A 104 -1.39 -34.06 20.69
N ILE A 105 -0.33 -34.41 19.98
CA ILE A 105 -0.17 -35.70 19.31
C ILE A 105 0.04 -36.78 20.37
N LEU A 106 -0.84 -37.79 20.38
CA LEU A 106 -0.73 -38.96 21.25
C LEU A 106 -0.14 -40.16 20.50
N SER A 107 -0.48 -40.31 19.21
CA SER A 107 0.12 -41.33 18.36
C SER A 107 0.30 -40.82 16.93
N ALA A 108 1.45 -41.12 16.35
CA ALA A 108 1.80 -40.82 14.97
C ALA A 108 2.87 -41.81 14.48
N ALA A 109 3.04 -41.90 13.16
CA ALA A 109 4.15 -42.62 12.54
C ALA A 109 4.83 -41.73 11.49
N PRO A 110 6.16 -41.88 11.29
CA PRO A 110 6.86 -41.20 10.22
C PRO A 110 6.31 -41.63 8.86
N ILE A 111 6.27 -40.68 7.93
CA ILE A 111 5.96 -40.91 6.53
C ILE A 111 6.90 -40.05 5.67
N GLY A 112 7.41 -40.59 4.58
CA GLY A 112 8.29 -39.82 3.69
C GLY A 112 7.50 -38.79 2.87
N GLU A 113 8.12 -37.67 2.52
CA GLU A 113 7.48 -36.69 1.60
C GLU A 113 7.14 -37.34 0.25
N ALA A 114 8.00 -38.22 -0.26
CA ALA A 114 7.74 -38.98 -1.49
C ALA A 114 6.46 -39.83 -1.38
N ASP A 115 6.22 -40.48 -0.25
CA ASP A 115 5.02 -41.27 0.01
C ASP A 115 3.78 -40.37 0.11
N VAL A 116 3.88 -39.23 0.81
CA VAL A 116 2.79 -38.23 0.90
C VAL A 116 2.41 -37.72 -0.49
N LEU A 117 3.40 -37.39 -1.34
CA LEU A 117 3.16 -36.92 -2.69
C LEU A 117 2.64 -38.02 -3.62
N ALA A 118 3.07 -39.27 -3.44
CA ALA A 118 2.53 -40.41 -4.19
C ALA A 118 1.05 -40.66 -3.86
N LEU A 119 0.67 -40.55 -2.57
CA LEU A 119 -0.70 -40.78 -2.12
C LEU A 119 -1.65 -39.61 -2.42
N PHE A 120 -1.18 -38.37 -2.24
CA PHE A 120 -2.03 -37.18 -2.25
C PHE A 120 -1.62 -36.10 -3.26
N GLY A 121 -0.69 -36.40 -4.17
CA GLY A 121 -0.18 -35.45 -5.17
C GLY A 121 -1.25 -34.84 -6.05
N SER A 122 -2.33 -35.58 -6.36
CA SER A 122 -3.49 -35.08 -7.11
C SER A 122 -4.30 -34.00 -6.37
N HIS A 123 -4.15 -33.90 -5.05
CA HIS A 123 -4.79 -32.88 -4.22
C HIS A 123 -3.89 -31.66 -3.97
N VAL A 124 -2.69 -31.62 -4.56
CA VAL A 124 -1.81 -30.45 -4.46
C VAL A 124 -2.34 -29.35 -5.36
N ALA A 125 -2.72 -28.24 -4.74
CA ALA A 125 -3.22 -27.06 -5.42
C ALA A 125 -2.18 -25.93 -5.43
N GLU A 126 -2.16 -25.16 -6.50
CA GLU A 126 -1.42 -23.91 -6.57
C GLU A 126 -2.30 -22.76 -6.09
N HIS A 127 -1.78 -21.97 -5.15
CA HIS A 127 -2.43 -20.77 -4.63
C HIS A 127 -1.57 -19.57 -4.95
N ARG A 128 -2.17 -18.58 -5.62
CA ARG A 128 -1.52 -17.30 -5.91
C ARG A 128 -2.13 -16.23 -5.03
N THR A 129 -1.28 -15.41 -4.43
CA THR A 129 -1.70 -14.34 -3.53
C THR A 129 -0.95 -13.07 -3.88
N VAL A 130 -1.66 -11.97 -4.02
CA VAL A 130 -1.07 -10.64 -4.19
C VAL A 130 -1.40 -9.81 -2.96
N ARG A 131 -0.41 -9.17 -2.37
CA ARG A 131 -0.55 -8.34 -1.17
C ARG A 131 0.18 -7.03 -1.38
N PHE A 132 -0.41 -5.95 -0.88
CA PHE A 132 0.29 -4.68 -0.75
C PHE A 132 1.24 -4.72 0.44
N ARG A 133 2.43 -4.17 0.27
CA ARG A 133 3.46 -4.01 1.31
C ARG A 133 3.64 -2.52 1.60
N PRO A 134 3.06 -1.99 2.69
CA PRO A 134 3.13 -0.57 3.04
C PRO A 134 4.57 -0.04 3.15
N GLU A 135 5.49 -0.88 3.62
CA GLU A 135 6.91 -0.50 3.85
C GLU A 135 7.64 -0.18 2.54
N THR A 136 7.20 -0.77 1.43
CA THR A 136 7.81 -0.58 0.11
C THR A 136 6.91 0.18 -0.87
N GLY A 137 5.65 0.42 -0.50
CA GLY A 137 4.63 0.98 -1.41
C GLY A 137 4.36 0.10 -2.63
N GLY A 138 4.68 -1.19 -2.55
CA GLY A 138 4.67 -2.13 -3.67
C GLY A 138 3.83 -3.37 -3.40
N ILE A 139 3.76 -4.24 -4.40
CA ILE A 139 3.12 -5.55 -4.27
C ILE A 139 4.11 -6.67 -4.04
N GLU A 140 3.72 -7.60 -3.18
CA GLU A 140 4.26 -8.93 -3.08
C GLU A 140 3.29 -9.91 -3.74
N ALA A 141 3.81 -10.66 -4.71
CA ALA A 141 3.07 -11.75 -5.32
C ALA A 141 3.73 -13.07 -4.95
N LEU A 142 2.97 -13.94 -4.31
CA LEU A 142 3.41 -15.26 -3.87
C LEU A 142 2.64 -16.34 -4.60
N ARG A 143 3.39 -17.37 -5.02
CA ARG A 143 2.87 -18.62 -5.53
C ARG A 143 3.23 -19.72 -4.54
N GLU A 144 2.22 -20.37 -4.00
CA GLU A 144 2.37 -21.45 -3.03
C GLU A 144 1.81 -22.75 -3.61
N ARG A 145 2.53 -23.86 -3.45
CA ARG A 145 1.97 -25.20 -3.64
C ARG A 145 1.52 -25.72 -2.28
N ARG A 146 0.26 -26.11 -2.18
CA ARG A 146 -0.34 -26.55 -0.92
C ARG A 146 -1.00 -27.91 -1.06
N LEU A 147 -0.86 -28.74 -0.04
CA LEU A 147 -1.66 -29.93 0.16
C LEU A 147 -2.67 -29.62 1.28
N GLY A 148 -3.91 -29.33 0.88
CA GLY A 148 -4.89 -28.73 1.78
C GLY A 148 -4.33 -27.46 2.44
N ALA A 149 -4.29 -27.41 3.76
CA ALA A 149 -3.76 -26.28 4.50
C ALA A 149 -2.22 -26.29 4.65
N VAL A 150 -1.53 -27.39 4.32
CA VAL A 150 -0.07 -27.49 4.44
C VAL A 150 0.59 -26.85 3.22
N ARG A 151 1.50 -25.90 3.47
CA ARG A 151 2.33 -25.32 2.42
C ARG A 151 3.54 -26.21 2.15
N LEU A 152 3.65 -26.73 0.93
CA LEU A 152 4.76 -27.56 0.48
C LEU A 152 5.94 -26.72 0.04
N SER A 153 5.67 -25.69 -0.76
CA SER A 153 6.66 -24.72 -1.24
C SER A 153 6.01 -23.35 -1.43
N SER A 154 6.84 -22.32 -1.38
CA SER A 154 6.47 -20.91 -1.58
C SER A 154 7.54 -20.24 -2.40
N GLY A 155 7.15 -19.40 -3.35
CA GLY A 155 8.07 -18.59 -4.13
C GLY A 155 7.40 -17.31 -4.62
N SER A 156 8.19 -16.43 -5.23
CA SER A 156 7.65 -15.30 -5.98
C SER A 156 6.77 -15.81 -7.12
N ASP A 157 5.66 -15.14 -7.36
CA ASP A 157 4.88 -15.31 -8.59
C ASP A 157 5.44 -14.38 -9.67
N ASP A 158 5.95 -14.96 -10.75
CA ASP A 158 6.53 -14.22 -11.88
C ASP A 158 5.45 -13.69 -12.83
N ARG A 159 4.23 -14.26 -12.76
CA ARG A 159 3.10 -13.88 -13.62
C ARG A 159 1.82 -13.71 -12.80
N PRO A 160 1.82 -12.83 -11.78
CA PRO A 160 0.62 -12.53 -11.03
C PRO A 160 -0.42 -11.89 -11.94
N ASP A 161 -1.68 -12.14 -11.61
CA ASP A 161 -2.81 -11.51 -12.27
C ASP A 161 -2.71 -9.97 -12.14
N SER A 162 -2.75 -9.29 -13.29
CA SER A 162 -2.68 -7.83 -13.36
C SER A 162 -3.83 -7.17 -12.62
N ASN A 163 -5.03 -7.76 -12.66
CA ASN A 163 -6.19 -7.21 -11.96
C ASN A 163 -6.04 -7.34 -10.45
N ALA A 164 -5.52 -8.48 -9.97
CA ALA A 164 -5.18 -8.66 -8.56
C ALA A 164 -4.13 -7.65 -8.07
N ILE A 165 -3.11 -7.34 -8.89
CA ILE A 165 -2.12 -6.29 -8.57
C ILE A 165 -2.78 -4.93 -8.41
N VAL A 166 -3.57 -4.51 -9.41
CA VAL A 166 -4.26 -3.22 -9.38
C VAL A 166 -5.18 -3.13 -8.17
N HIS A 167 -5.99 -4.16 -7.94
CA HIS A 167 -6.87 -4.24 -6.78
C HIS A 167 -6.08 -4.13 -5.45
N SER A 168 -4.98 -4.87 -5.30
CA SER A 168 -4.14 -4.78 -4.09
C SER A 168 -3.52 -3.39 -3.90
N LEU A 169 -3.10 -2.70 -4.96
CA LEU A 169 -2.56 -1.35 -4.88
C LEU A 169 -3.64 -0.33 -4.51
N VAL A 170 -4.84 -0.43 -5.08
CA VAL A 170 -6.00 0.40 -4.71
C VAL A 170 -6.35 0.20 -3.23
N GLU A 171 -6.43 -1.04 -2.78
CA GLU A 171 -6.70 -1.36 -1.38
C GLU A 171 -5.58 -0.85 -0.45
N GLY A 172 -4.32 -0.91 -0.91
CA GLY A 172 -3.19 -0.31 -0.22
C GLY A 172 -3.35 1.20 0.01
N VAL A 173 -3.83 1.93 -1.00
CA VAL A 173 -4.15 3.38 -0.86
C VAL A 173 -5.38 3.59 0.01
N ARG A 174 -6.39 2.71 -0.08
CA ARG A 174 -7.60 2.80 0.75
C ARG A 174 -7.27 2.69 2.25
N GLN A 175 -6.33 1.82 2.61
CA GLN A 175 -5.92 1.60 4.00
C GLN A 175 -4.85 2.60 4.47
N GLY A 176 -3.88 2.93 3.61
CA GLY A 176 -2.75 3.80 3.96
C GLY A 176 -2.94 5.29 3.64
N GLY A 177 -4.02 5.64 2.95
CA GLY A 177 -4.37 7.01 2.61
C GLY A 177 -3.73 7.51 1.31
N LEU A 178 -4.23 8.66 0.86
CA LEU A 178 -3.82 9.31 -0.39
C LEU A 178 -2.35 9.73 -0.41
N ASP A 179 -1.73 9.98 0.75
CA ASP A 179 -0.36 10.47 0.84
C ASP A 179 0.68 9.45 0.34
N LEU A 180 0.29 8.18 0.18
CA LEU A 180 1.11 7.15 -0.46
C LEU A 180 1.32 7.38 -1.97
N LEU A 181 0.49 8.20 -2.61
CA LEU A 181 0.59 8.49 -4.03
C LEU A 181 1.70 9.52 -4.31
N PRO A 182 2.37 9.44 -5.48
CA PRO A 182 3.48 10.32 -5.81
C PRO A 182 3.00 11.70 -6.29
N TRP A 183 2.38 12.47 -5.39
CA TRP A 183 1.88 13.82 -5.70
C TRP A 183 3.01 14.75 -6.17
N SER A 184 2.82 15.38 -7.32
CA SER A 184 3.63 16.54 -7.73
C SER A 184 3.27 17.76 -6.86
N ASP A 185 4.15 18.75 -6.79
CA ASP A 185 3.85 19.99 -6.07
C ASP A 185 2.67 20.75 -6.70
N ALA A 186 2.55 20.68 -8.04
CA ALA A 186 1.40 21.19 -8.77
C ALA A 186 0.09 20.48 -8.37
N ALA A 187 0.09 19.15 -8.24
CA ALA A 187 -1.09 18.39 -7.82
C ALA A 187 -1.47 18.67 -6.36
N ARG A 188 -0.48 18.81 -5.46
CA ARG A 188 -0.74 19.24 -4.08
C ARG A 188 -1.36 20.63 -4.04
N SER A 189 -0.76 21.59 -4.75
CA SER A 189 -1.28 22.95 -4.88
C SER A 189 -2.70 22.97 -5.43
N LEU A 190 -2.99 22.18 -6.47
CA LEU A 190 -4.33 22.05 -7.04
C LEU A 190 -5.35 21.58 -5.98
N ARG A 191 -5.03 20.54 -5.20
CA ARG A 191 -5.89 20.04 -4.12
C ARG A 191 -6.09 21.08 -3.02
N THR A 192 -5.04 21.76 -2.58
CA THR A 192 -5.14 22.81 -1.55
C THR A 192 -6.01 23.98 -2.04
N ARG A 193 -5.81 24.44 -3.27
CA ARG A 193 -6.63 25.48 -3.88
C ARG A 193 -8.09 25.03 -4.03
N ALA A 194 -8.32 23.77 -4.39
CA ALA A 194 -9.67 23.21 -4.56
C ALA A 194 -10.42 23.19 -3.23
N ALA A 195 -9.75 22.77 -2.15
CA ALA A 195 -10.31 22.86 -0.80
C ALA A 195 -10.67 24.31 -0.44
N PHE A 196 -9.76 25.27 -0.69
CA PHE A 196 -10.04 26.68 -0.44
C PHE A 196 -11.21 27.23 -1.26
N ALA A 197 -11.35 26.83 -2.53
CA ALA A 197 -12.40 27.26 -3.43
C ALA A 197 -13.75 26.53 -3.22
N GLY A 198 -13.82 25.57 -2.29
CA GLY A 198 -15.00 24.72 -2.10
C GLY A 198 -15.32 23.87 -3.35
N VAL A 199 -14.28 23.28 -3.95
CA VAL A 199 -14.38 22.30 -5.04
C VAL A 199 -14.17 20.93 -4.40
N GLU A 200 -15.28 20.28 -4.02
CA GLU A 200 -15.26 19.03 -3.25
C GLU A 200 -14.71 17.84 -4.02
N ALA A 201 -14.73 17.86 -5.35
CA ALA A 201 -14.26 16.73 -6.18
C ALA A 201 -12.79 16.34 -5.95
N LEU A 202 -11.96 17.24 -5.38
CA LEU A 202 -10.55 16.96 -5.03
C LEU A 202 -10.31 16.86 -3.51
N SER A 203 -11.37 16.84 -2.71
CA SER A 203 -11.24 16.59 -1.27
C SER A 203 -10.69 15.19 -1.02
N THR A 204 -10.11 14.97 0.15
CA THR A 204 -9.62 13.65 0.53
C THR A 204 -10.77 12.65 0.53
N GLU A 205 -11.94 13.05 1.03
CA GLU A 205 -13.14 12.23 1.13
C GLU A 205 -13.65 11.81 -0.26
N ALA A 206 -13.76 12.76 -1.20
CA ALA A 206 -14.24 12.48 -2.55
C ALA A 206 -13.27 11.58 -3.34
N LEU A 207 -11.96 11.86 -3.25
CA LEU A 207 -10.93 11.04 -3.90
C LEU A 207 -10.87 9.63 -3.32
N MET A 208 -11.04 9.47 -2.00
CA MET A 208 -11.09 8.16 -1.34
C MET A 208 -12.35 7.38 -1.73
N ALA A 209 -13.51 8.05 -1.82
CA ALA A 209 -14.78 7.43 -2.20
C ALA A 209 -14.80 6.92 -3.64
N SER A 210 -14.05 7.57 -4.54
CA SER A 210 -13.99 7.27 -5.98
C SER A 210 -12.70 6.53 -6.40
N LEU A 211 -11.92 5.99 -5.44
CA LEU A 211 -10.64 5.33 -5.73
C LEU A 211 -10.74 4.26 -6.83
N ASP A 212 -11.81 3.45 -6.82
CA ASP A 212 -12.00 2.36 -7.78
C ASP A 212 -12.28 2.84 -9.20
N GLU A 213 -12.55 4.14 -9.39
CA GLU A 213 -12.85 4.73 -10.70
C GLU A 213 -11.61 5.39 -11.31
N TRP A 214 -10.94 6.27 -10.56
CA TRP A 214 -9.89 7.13 -11.12
C TRP A 214 -8.48 6.55 -11.01
N LEU A 215 -8.21 5.70 -10.01
CA LEU A 215 -6.86 5.19 -9.74
C LEU A 215 -6.46 3.96 -10.60
N PRO A 216 -7.33 2.97 -10.88
CA PRO A 216 -6.95 1.77 -11.64
C PRO A 216 -6.26 2.04 -12.98
N PRO A 217 -6.71 3.01 -13.81
CA PRO A 217 -6.03 3.31 -15.07
C PRO A 217 -4.57 3.75 -14.90
N LEU A 218 -4.24 4.42 -13.79
CA LEU A 218 -2.87 4.86 -13.47
C LEU A 218 -1.97 3.71 -12.99
N LEU A 219 -2.58 2.62 -12.52
CA LEU A 219 -1.89 1.45 -11.98
C LEU A 219 -1.65 0.34 -13.02
N ALA A 220 -2.24 0.47 -14.20
CA ALA A 220 -2.09 -0.52 -15.27
C ALA A 220 -0.61 -0.77 -15.60
N GLY A 221 -0.16 -2.02 -15.45
CA GLY A 221 1.23 -2.41 -15.68
C GLY A 221 2.23 -1.93 -14.62
N ARG A 222 1.76 -1.38 -13.48
CA ARG A 222 2.61 -0.94 -12.36
C ARG A 222 2.58 -1.97 -11.24
N ARG A 223 3.66 -2.02 -10.45
CA ARG A 223 3.80 -2.91 -9.29
C ARG A 223 4.02 -2.15 -7.99
N ARG A 224 4.24 -0.84 -8.06
CA ARG A 224 4.42 0.07 -6.93
C ARG A 224 3.67 1.37 -7.19
N LEU A 225 3.19 1.99 -6.11
CA LEU A 225 2.54 3.30 -6.19
C LEU A 225 3.51 4.39 -6.67
N ALA A 226 4.79 4.28 -6.31
CA ALA A 226 5.83 5.21 -6.74
C ALA A 226 6.08 5.18 -8.26
N ASP A 227 5.67 4.11 -8.97
CA ASP A 227 5.82 3.97 -10.41
C ASP A 227 4.71 4.71 -11.19
N ILE A 228 3.73 5.31 -10.50
CA ILE A 228 2.71 6.16 -11.12
C ILE A 228 3.39 7.41 -11.67
N ASP A 229 3.14 7.70 -12.95
CA ASP A 229 3.64 8.92 -13.57
C ASP A 229 2.93 10.14 -12.95
N ARG A 230 3.73 11.09 -12.45
CA ARG A 230 3.21 12.27 -11.75
C ARG A 230 2.40 13.19 -12.66
N SER A 231 2.74 13.26 -13.94
CA SER A 231 2.02 14.07 -14.93
C SER A 231 0.67 13.45 -15.26
N GLN A 232 0.61 12.12 -15.40
CA GLN A 232 -0.65 11.39 -15.57
C GLN A 232 -1.56 11.54 -14.36
N LEU A 233 -1.02 11.41 -13.14
CA LEU A 233 -1.79 11.66 -11.92
C LEU A 233 -2.36 13.08 -11.90
N SER A 234 -1.54 14.08 -12.22
CA SER A 234 -2.00 15.48 -12.26
C SER A 234 -3.11 15.68 -13.31
N ALA A 235 -2.97 15.08 -14.49
CA ALA A 235 -3.97 15.14 -15.56
C ALA A 235 -5.31 14.49 -15.15
N VAL A 236 -5.28 13.38 -14.41
CA VAL A 236 -6.50 12.74 -13.89
C VAL A 236 -7.24 13.67 -12.92
N LEU A 237 -6.53 14.36 -12.02
CA LEU A 237 -7.16 15.33 -11.11
C LEU A 237 -7.81 16.50 -11.86
N GLU A 238 -7.15 17.01 -12.90
CA GLU A 238 -7.73 18.06 -13.75
C GLU A 238 -8.99 17.53 -14.47
N GLY A 239 -8.98 16.27 -14.89
CA GLY A 239 -10.15 15.58 -15.45
C GLY A 239 -11.31 15.48 -14.46
N LEU A 240 -11.03 15.16 -13.19
CA LEU A 240 -12.05 15.01 -12.14
C LEU A 240 -12.80 16.32 -11.84
N ILE A 241 -12.14 17.47 -11.90
CA ILE A 241 -12.80 18.77 -11.68
C ILE A 241 -13.46 19.32 -12.95
N GLY A 242 -13.04 18.86 -14.12
CA GLY A 242 -13.50 19.37 -15.41
C GLY A 242 -13.23 20.86 -15.61
N TRP A 243 -13.80 21.39 -16.69
CA TRP A 243 -13.60 22.79 -17.08
C TRP A 243 -14.25 23.78 -16.11
N ASP A 244 -15.49 23.52 -15.70
CA ASP A 244 -16.23 24.39 -14.77
C ASP A 244 -15.55 24.46 -13.40
N GLY A 245 -15.08 23.31 -12.88
CA GLY A 245 -14.32 23.25 -11.64
C GLY A 245 -13.01 24.02 -11.73
N LYS A 246 -12.29 23.89 -12.85
CA LYS A 246 -11.05 24.65 -13.12
C LYS A 246 -11.30 26.16 -13.20
N GLN A 247 -12.35 26.62 -13.88
CA GLN A 247 -12.69 28.04 -13.91
C GLN A 247 -13.09 28.59 -12.54
N LYS A 248 -13.90 27.85 -11.79
CA LYS A 248 -14.26 28.20 -10.41
C LYS A 248 -13.01 28.31 -9.55
N LEU A 249 -12.10 27.36 -9.69
CA LEU A 249 -10.83 27.32 -8.98
C LEU A 249 -9.96 28.53 -9.30
N ASP A 250 -9.71 28.82 -10.58
CA ASP A 250 -8.84 29.93 -11.01
C ASP A 250 -9.41 31.30 -10.61
N ARG A 251 -10.75 31.41 -10.53
CA ARG A 251 -11.42 32.64 -10.07
C ARG A 251 -11.35 32.81 -8.54
N LEU A 252 -11.61 31.76 -7.77
CA LEU A 252 -11.73 31.84 -6.31
C LEU A 252 -10.40 31.68 -5.60
N ALA A 253 -9.54 30.81 -6.13
CA ALA A 253 -8.23 30.49 -5.60
C ALA A 253 -7.19 30.56 -6.73
N PRO A 254 -6.87 31.74 -7.28
CA PRO A 254 -5.87 31.86 -8.34
C PRO A 254 -4.50 31.29 -7.89
N PRO A 255 -3.71 30.69 -8.79
CA PRO A 255 -2.41 30.13 -8.41
C PRO A 255 -1.40 31.21 -8.01
N ASP A 256 -1.53 32.39 -8.60
CA ASP A 256 -0.60 33.50 -8.45
C ASP A 256 -1.33 34.83 -8.25
N PHE A 257 -0.72 35.70 -7.47
CA PHE A 257 -1.03 37.11 -7.39
C PHE A 257 -0.23 37.90 -8.43
N ARG A 258 -0.92 38.63 -9.31
CA ARG A 258 -0.30 39.57 -10.24
C ARG A 258 -0.21 40.95 -9.61
N SER A 259 1.02 41.42 -9.44
CA SER A 259 1.30 42.72 -8.82
C SER A 259 1.16 43.86 -9.84
N PRO A 260 0.92 45.11 -9.39
CA PRO A 260 0.93 46.30 -10.26
C PRO A 260 2.20 46.49 -11.09
N ALA A 261 3.33 45.93 -10.67
CA ALA A 261 4.59 45.95 -11.42
C ALA A 261 4.63 44.94 -12.59
N GLY A 262 3.53 44.21 -12.85
CA GLY A 262 3.43 43.18 -13.89
C GLY A 262 4.08 41.84 -13.51
N SER A 263 4.52 41.69 -12.26
CA SER A 263 5.15 40.47 -11.75
C SER A 263 4.13 39.49 -11.16
N SER A 264 4.36 38.19 -11.33
CA SER A 264 3.50 37.10 -10.81
C SER A 264 4.16 36.46 -9.59
N HIS A 265 3.39 36.24 -8.51
CA HIS A 265 3.89 35.68 -7.26
C HIS A 265 2.97 34.54 -6.80
N PRO A 266 3.50 33.34 -6.50
CA PRO A 266 2.67 32.21 -6.10
C PRO A 266 1.96 32.48 -4.78
N ILE A 267 0.72 32.02 -4.68
CA ILE A 267 -0.09 32.10 -3.45
C ILE A 267 0.00 30.77 -2.72
N ASP A 268 0.53 30.81 -1.50
CA ASP A 268 0.54 29.66 -0.59
C ASP A 268 -0.78 29.64 0.21
N TYR A 269 -1.70 28.78 -0.23
CA TYR A 269 -2.99 28.54 0.43
C TYR A 269 -2.90 27.67 1.68
N ALA A 270 -1.77 26.96 1.89
CA ALA A 270 -1.54 26.13 3.07
C ALA A 270 -0.86 26.91 4.21
N ALA A 271 -0.47 28.17 3.96
CA ALA A 271 0.22 29.00 4.94
C ALA A 271 -0.62 29.23 6.21
N GLU A 272 0.06 29.18 7.36
CA GLU A 272 -0.55 29.53 8.64
C GLU A 272 -1.03 30.99 8.62
N GLY A 273 -2.28 31.18 9.05
CA GLY A 273 -2.92 32.50 9.07
C GLY A 273 -3.60 32.91 7.76
N GLY A 274 -3.70 32.02 6.77
CA GLY A 274 -4.44 32.24 5.53
C GLY A 274 -3.53 32.42 4.31
N PRO A 275 -4.13 32.56 3.11
CA PRO A 275 -3.40 32.54 1.85
C PRO A 275 -2.32 33.62 1.81
N ARG A 276 -1.07 33.20 1.63
CA ARG A 276 0.12 34.06 1.77
C ARG A 276 0.78 34.28 0.43
N VAL A 277 1.30 35.49 0.22
CA VAL A 277 2.16 35.81 -0.92
C VAL A 277 3.43 36.46 -0.39
N GLU A 278 4.58 35.92 -0.78
CA GLU A 278 5.87 36.55 -0.53
C GLU A 278 6.30 37.36 -1.74
N LEU A 279 6.59 38.65 -1.55
CA LEU A 279 7.01 39.51 -2.63
C LEU A 279 7.79 40.73 -2.14
N ARG A 280 8.55 41.31 -3.06
CA ARG A 280 9.22 42.59 -2.83
C ARG A 280 8.19 43.70 -2.65
N VAL A 281 8.37 44.54 -1.63
CA VAL A 281 7.43 45.63 -1.33
C VAL A 281 7.21 46.60 -2.50
N GLN A 282 8.22 46.81 -3.36
CA GLN A 282 8.10 47.68 -4.53
C GLN A 282 7.14 47.15 -5.59
N ALA A 283 6.85 45.85 -5.58
CA ALA A 283 5.90 45.25 -6.50
C ALA A 283 4.45 45.67 -6.20
N LEU A 284 4.19 46.21 -4.99
CA LEU A 284 2.87 46.65 -4.51
C LEU A 284 2.66 48.16 -4.59
N PHE A 285 3.67 48.95 -5.00
CA PHE A 285 3.45 50.39 -5.19
C PHE A 285 2.31 50.62 -6.19
N GLY A 286 1.55 51.69 -5.97
CA GLY A 286 0.35 51.98 -6.77
C GLY A 286 -0.90 51.21 -6.29
N LEU A 287 -0.77 50.27 -5.35
CA LEU A 287 -1.90 49.53 -4.79
C LEU A 287 -2.44 50.25 -3.54
N SER A 288 -3.62 50.86 -3.66
CA SER A 288 -4.31 51.55 -2.57
C SER A 288 -5.32 50.68 -1.81
N GLN A 289 -5.66 49.51 -2.32
CA GLN A 289 -6.58 48.56 -1.70
C GLN A 289 -5.85 47.25 -1.40
N HIS A 290 -6.13 46.64 -0.26
CA HIS A 290 -5.51 45.36 0.09
C HIS A 290 -6.06 44.23 -0.82
N PRO A 291 -5.21 43.37 -1.40
CA PRO A 291 -5.66 42.32 -2.28
C PRO A 291 -6.31 41.18 -1.49
N VAL A 292 -7.40 40.64 -2.03
CA VAL A 292 -8.21 39.60 -1.39
C VAL A 292 -8.46 38.45 -2.36
N VAL A 293 -8.70 37.25 -1.82
CA VAL A 293 -9.04 36.03 -2.57
C VAL A 293 -10.30 35.36 -2.04
N GLY A 294 -10.91 34.50 -2.86
CA GLY A 294 -12.11 33.75 -2.51
C GLY A 294 -13.39 34.58 -2.49
N SER A 295 -14.52 33.88 -2.41
CA SER A 295 -15.86 34.48 -2.30
C SER A 295 -16.03 35.29 -1.00
N ALA A 296 -15.39 34.83 0.09
CA ALA A 296 -15.39 35.51 1.39
C ALA A 296 -14.45 36.74 1.44
N ARG A 297 -13.80 37.11 0.33
CA ARG A 297 -12.86 38.23 0.24
C ARG A 297 -11.78 38.20 1.34
N ILE A 298 -11.15 37.05 1.50
CA ILE A 298 -10.11 36.82 2.52
C ILE A 298 -8.86 37.64 2.15
N PRO A 299 -8.33 38.49 3.04
CA PRO A 299 -7.13 39.28 2.78
C PRO A 299 -5.90 38.40 2.62
N LEU A 300 -5.10 38.68 1.59
CA LEU A 300 -3.83 37.98 1.39
C LEU A 300 -2.83 38.37 2.48
N VAL A 301 -2.18 37.37 3.08
CA VAL A 301 -1.05 37.63 3.97
C VAL A 301 0.14 38.04 3.12
N LEU A 302 0.48 39.33 3.12
CA LEU A 302 1.59 39.86 2.34
C LEU A 302 2.87 39.76 3.17
N SER A 303 3.76 38.85 2.81
CA SER A 303 5.12 38.77 3.36
C SER A 303 6.04 39.65 2.53
N LEU A 304 6.33 40.84 3.03
CA LEU A 304 7.05 41.88 2.31
C LEU A 304 8.55 41.70 2.49
N THR A 305 9.27 41.65 1.37
CA THR A 305 10.73 41.48 1.35
C THR A 305 11.45 42.69 0.76
N SER A 306 12.73 42.82 1.10
CA SER A 306 13.66 43.79 0.53
C SER A 306 14.10 43.39 -0.88
N PRO A 307 14.81 44.26 -1.63
CA PRO A 307 15.40 43.88 -2.93
C PRO A 307 16.29 42.63 -2.86
N ALA A 308 16.91 42.37 -1.70
CA ALA A 308 17.76 41.21 -1.46
C ALA A 308 17.00 39.99 -0.89
N GLY A 309 15.65 40.02 -0.88
CA GLY A 309 14.82 38.93 -0.37
C GLY A 309 14.76 38.81 1.16
N ARG A 310 15.25 39.82 1.90
CA ARG A 310 15.19 39.79 3.37
C ARG A 310 13.79 40.18 3.85
N PRO A 311 13.18 39.44 4.80
CA PRO A 311 11.88 39.83 5.37
C PRO A 311 11.93 41.24 5.97
N ILE A 312 10.88 42.02 5.73
CA ILE A 312 10.70 43.36 6.28
C ILE A 312 9.49 43.37 7.22
N GLN A 313 8.32 43.02 6.70
CA GLN A 313 7.06 43.10 7.42
C GLN A 313 6.08 42.07 6.85
N THR A 314 5.22 41.52 7.70
CA THR A 314 4.04 40.79 7.25
C THR A 314 2.80 41.63 7.55
N THR A 315 1.88 41.77 6.60
CA THR A 315 0.63 42.52 6.80
C THR A 315 -0.58 41.88 6.12
N ARG A 316 -1.76 42.07 6.73
CA ARG A 316 -3.09 41.78 6.15
C ARG A 316 -3.91 43.07 5.91
N ASP A 317 -3.28 44.22 6.14
CA ASP A 317 -3.85 45.54 5.91
C ASP A 317 -2.75 46.40 5.25
N LEU A 318 -2.81 46.45 3.92
CA LEU A 318 -1.82 47.19 3.14
C LEU A 318 -2.04 48.71 3.26
N PRO A 319 -3.27 49.24 3.19
CA PRO A 319 -3.53 50.65 3.47
C PRO A 319 -3.02 51.10 4.86
N GLY A 320 -3.27 50.32 5.91
CA GLY A 320 -2.76 50.62 7.25
C GLY A 320 -1.24 50.56 7.35
N PHE A 321 -0.60 49.64 6.63
CA PHE A 321 0.87 49.60 6.52
C PHE A 321 1.43 50.85 5.85
N TRP A 322 0.81 51.30 4.75
CA TRP A 322 1.22 52.50 4.02
C TRP A 322 1.11 53.78 4.84
N SER A 323 0.01 53.97 5.57
CA SER A 323 -0.20 55.16 6.39
C SER A 323 0.56 55.13 7.72
N GLY A 324 0.90 53.92 8.21
CA GLY A 324 1.59 53.73 9.48
C GLY A 324 3.09 53.48 9.33
N SER A 325 3.49 52.21 9.45
CA SER A 325 4.89 51.81 9.63
C SER A 325 5.76 51.94 8.37
N TRP A 326 5.18 52.20 7.19
CA TRP A 326 5.93 52.40 5.96
C TRP A 326 6.99 53.50 6.06
N SER A 327 6.70 54.63 6.69
CA SER A 327 7.63 55.76 6.79
C SER A 327 8.97 55.38 7.44
N ALA A 328 8.91 54.57 8.52
CA ALA A 328 10.08 54.04 9.20
C ALA A 328 10.82 53.00 8.34
N VAL A 329 10.07 52.08 7.71
CA VAL A 329 10.62 51.07 6.79
C VAL A 329 11.34 51.74 5.61
N ALA A 330 10.71 52.71 4.96
CA ALA A 330 11.27 53.45 3.83
C ALA A 330 12.55 54.18 4.23
N LYS A 331 12.61 54.78 5.43
CA LYS A 331 13.82 55.44 5.94
C LYS A 331 14.99 54.44 6.10
N GLU A 332 14.75 53.29 6.72
CA GLU A 332 15.76 52.24 6.86
C GLU A 332 16.22 51.71 5.50
N MET A 333 15.25 51.37 4.64
CA MET A 333 15.51 50.78 3.33
C MET A 333 16.22 51.75 2.38
N ARG A 334 15.99 53.06 2.49
CA ARG A 334 16.71 54.08 1.73
C ARG A 334 18.20 54.12 2.07
N GLY A 335 18.56 53.83 3.33
CA GLY A 335 19.96 53.68 3.76
C GLY A 335 20.60 52.39 3.23
N ARG A 336 19.92 51.25 3.38
CA ARG A 336 20.45 49.93 2.96
C ARG A 336 20.47 49.73 1.45
N TYR A 337 19.48 50.28 0.73
CA TYR A 337 19.25 50.05 -0.70
C TYR A 337 18.99 51.38 -1.46
N PRO A 338 19.96 52.31 -1.50
CA PRO A 338 19.75 53.67 -2.01
C PRO A 338 19.41 53.74 -3.51
N ARG A 339 19.79 52.70 -4.27
CA ARG A 339 19.54 52.58 -5.72
C ARG A 339 18.07 52.25 -6.07
N HIS A 340 17.26 51.81 -5.11
CA HIS A 340 15.85 51.47 -5.33
C HIS A 340 14.91 52.62 -4.95
N PRO A 341 13.71 52.71 -5.57
CA PRO A 341 12.71 53.69 -5.19
C PRO A 341 12.09 53.37 -3.82
N TRP A 342 11.99 54.39 -2.98
CA TRP A 342 11.40 54.37 -1.64
C TRP A 342 10.54 55.63 -1.51
N PRO A 343 9.35 55.66 -2.14
CA PRO A 343 8.49 56.83 -2.18
C PRO A 343 7.89 57.14 -0.81
N ASP A 344 7.64 58.42 -0.55
CA ASP A 344 6.93 58.83 0.66
C ASP A 344 5.43 58.52 0.56
N ASP A 345 4.84 58.57 -0.66
CA ASP A 345 3.51 58.03 -0.98
C ASP A 345 3.63 56.73 -1.81
N PRO A 346 3.60 55.54 -1.18
CA PRO A 346 3.67 54.26 -1.88
C PRO A 346 2.38 53.89 -2.62
N ALA A 347 1.22 54.41 -2.20
CA ALA A 347 -0.07 54.08 -2.79
C ALA A 347 -0.28 54.79 -4.14
N GLY A 348 0.31 55.98 -4.33
CA GLY A 348 0.33 56.72 -5.59
C GLY A 348 1.57 56.47 -6.48
N ALA A 349 2.56 55.72 -6.00
CA ALA A 349 3.82 55.52 -6.73
C ALA A 349 3.73 54.51 -7.88
N ALA A 350 4.52 54.73 -8.94
CA ALA A 350 4.65 53.76 -10.01
C ALA A 350 5.33 52.46 -9.54
N ALA A 351 4.67 51.33 -9.78
CA ALA A 351 5.18 50.02 -9.44
C ALA A 351 6.36 49.64 -10.32
N THR A 352 7.52 49.38 -9.70
CA THR A 352 8.72 48.97 -10.43
C THR A 352 9.66 48.15 -9.55
N LEU A 353 10.11 47.02 -10.09
CA LEU A 353 11.15 46.21 -9.46
C LEU A 353 12.57 46.66 -9.83
N ARG A 354 12.68 47.67 -10.70
CA ARG A 354 13.95 48.18 -11.23
C ARG A 354 14.62 49.16 -10.25
N THR A 355 15.91 49.39 -10.45
CA THR A 355 16.61 50.48 -9.77
C THR A 355 16.21 51.83 -10.36
N LYS A 356 16.34 52.92 -9.61
CA LYS A 356 15.99 54.30 -10.03
C LYS A 356 16.53 54.66 -11.42
N ARG A 357 17.79 54.31 -11.71
CA ARG A 357 18.44 54.58 -13.00
C ARG A 357 17.86 53.75 -14.15
N ALA A 358 17.55 52.49 -13.89
CA ALA A 358 16.96 51.60 -14.89
C ALA A 358 15.49 51.97 -15.17
N ASP A 359 14.76 52.42 -14.16
CA ASP A 359 13.39 52.91 -14.31
C ASP A 359 13.33 54.22 -15.11
N ALA A 360 14.21 55.17 -14.80
CA ALA A 360 14.30 56.45 -15.51
C ALA A 360 14.68 56.29 -17.00
N ARG A 361 15.46 55.27 -17.36
CA ARG A 361 15.80 54.95 -18.76
C ARG A 361 14.69 54.23 -19.53
N ALA A 362 13.74 53.63 -18.82
CA ALA A 362 12.68 52.84 -19.40
C ALA A 362 11.36 53.62 -19.56
N LYS A 363 11.25 54.79 -18.94
CA LYS A 363 10.18 55.76 -19.25
C LYS A 363 10.48 56.39 -20.61
N PRO A 364 9.53 56.37 -21.56
CA PRO A 364 9.71 56.88 -22.92
C PRO A 364 9.94 58.38 -22.96
#